data_AF-A0A5B1B572-F1
#
_entry.id   AF-A0A5B1B572-F1
#
_cell.length_a   1.000
_cell.length_b   1.000
_cell.length_c   1.000
_cell.angle_alpha   90.00
_cell.angle_beta   90.00
_cell.angle_gamma   90.00
#
_symmetry.space_group_name_H-M   'P 1'
#
loop_
_entity.id
_entity.type
_entity.pdbx_description
1 polymer ?
#
loop_
_entity_poly.entity_id
_entity_poly.type
_entity_poly.pdbx_seq_one_letter_code
_entity_poly.pdbx_strand_id
1 'polypeptide(L)'
;MKKMIYVVLSILLLIGIGFYFYNSQKELATYQSPDGQYELVIKNEKGIFSPTMPGDGGAGSIPVVVVLKDADGKVIGKSSDNTDCDIFNDSIEIEWDIKNEQVWYGRGKTINLKTGKVEC
;
A
#
# COMPACT_ATOMS: atom_id res chain seq x y z
N MET A 1 -25.42 -20.25 -27.11
CA MET A 1 -25.26 -18.92 -26.48
C MET A 1 -25.08 -18.98 -24.97
N LYS A 2 -26.02 -19.54 -24.18
CA LYS A 2 -25.87 -19.63 -22.70
C LYS A 2 -24.56 -20.29 -22.22
N LYS A 3 -24.15 -21.41 -22.83
CA LYS A 3 -22.87 -22.09 -22.48
C LYS A 3 -21.63 -21.22 -22.70
N MET A 4 -21.63 -20.38 -23.75
CA MET A 4 -20.51 -19.49 -24.07
C MET A 4 -20.42 -18.33 -23.07
N ILE A 5 -21.56 -17.82 -22.59
CA ILE A 5 -21.62 -16.79 -21.54
C ILE A 5 -21.00 -17.31 -20.23
N TYR A 6 -21.31 -18.55 -19.83
CA TYR A 6 -20.72 -19.13 -18.62
C TYR A 6 -19.21 -19.33 -18.74
N VAL A 7 -18.71 -19.74 -19.90
CA VAL A 7 -17.26 -19.87 -20.16
C VAL A 7 -16.57 -18.51 -20.03
N VAL A 8 -17.12 -17.46 -20.65
CA VAL A 8 -16.57 -16.10 -20.54
C VAL A 8 -16.59 -15.58 -19.10
N LEU A 9 -17.69 -15.78 -18.36
CA LEU A 9 -17.79 -15.40 -16.94
C LEU A 9 -16.77 -16.14 -16.08
N SER A 10 -16.55 -17.44 -16.30
CA SER A 10 -15.57 -18.22 -15.55
C SER A 10 -14.12 -17.78 -15.81
N ILE A 11 -13.79 -17.38 -17.05
CA ILE A 11 -12.48 -16.84 -17.40
C ILE A 11 -12.28 -15.47 -16.74
N LEU A 12 -13.28 -14.58 -16.79
CA LEU A 12 -13.23 -13.29 -16.11
C LEU A 12 -13.07 -13.43 -14.60
N LEU A 13 -13.75 -14.40 -13.98
CA LEU A 13 -13.61 -14.69 -12.55
C LEU A 13 -12.18 -15.13 -12.22
N LEU A 14 -11.60 -16.04 -13.01
CA LEU A 14 -10.22 -16.51 -12.81
C LEU A 14 -9.20 -15.38 -12.98
N ILE A 15 -9.39 -14.49 -13.96
CA ILE A 15 -8.56 -13.29 -14.13
C ILE A 15 -8.69 -12.37 -12.92
N GLY A 16 -9.91 -12.14 -12.41
CA GLY A 16 -10.16 -11.34 -11.22
C GLY A 16 -9.47 -11.89 -9.98
N ILE A 17 -9.56 -13.21 -9.76
CA ILE A 17 -8.86 -13.91 -8.67
C ILE A 17 -7.34 -13.76 -8.82
N GLY A 18 -6.81 -13.97 -10.03
CA GLY A 18 -5.38 -13.82 -10.31
C GLY A 18 -4.88 -12.40 -10.01
N PHE A 19 -5.65 -11.38 -10.40
CA PHE A 19 -5.31 -9.99 -10.11
C PHE A 19 -5.35 -9.67 -8.61
N TYR A 20 -6.30 -10.24 -7.88
CA TYR A 20 -6.40 -10.07 -6.42
C TYR A 20 -5.18 -10.65 -5.69
N PHE A 21 -4.78 -11.88 -6.01
CA PHE A 21 -3.59 -12.52 -5.42
C PHE A 21 -2.31 -11.76 -5.78
N TYR A 22 -2.17 -11.32 -7.03
CA TYR A 22 -1.02 -10.51 -7.46
C TYR A 22 -0.89 -9.21 -6.65
N ASN A 23 -2.00 -8.54 -6.35
CA ASN A 23 -1.98 -7.28 -5.61
C ASN A 23 -1.70 -7.49 -4.11
N SER A 24 -2.17 -8.59 -3.54
CA SER A 24 -1.93 -8.97 -2.13
C SER A 24 -0.48 -9.36 -1.88
N GLN A 25 0.18 -10.01 -2.84
CA GLN A 25 1.60 -10.41 -2.75
C GLN A 25 2.58 -9.22 -2.64
N LYS A 26 2.13 -7.99 -2.94
CA LYS A 26 2.95 -6.78 -2.81
C LYS A 26 2.89 -6.15 -1.43
N GLU A 27 1.96 -6.58 -0.57
CA GLU A 27 1.79 -6.03 0.77
C GLU A 27 2.84 -6.65 1.71
N LEU A 28 3.68 -5.80 2.29
CA LEU A 28 4.75 -6.19 3.21
C LEU A 28 4.26 -6.24 4.65
N ALA A 29 3.49 -5.22 5.05
CA ALA A 29 2.98 -5.06 6.39
C ALA A 29 1.71 -4.24 6.37
N THR A 30 0.86 -4.49 7.35
CA THR A 30 -0.42 -3.82 7.54
C THR A 30 -0.53 -3.40 9.00
N TYR A 31 -0.88 -2.14 9.22
CA TYR A 31 -1.06 -1.54 10.54
C TYR A 31 -2.46 -0.97 10.63
N GLN A 32 -3.20 -1.31 11.68
CA GLN A 32 -4.50 -0.71 11.94
C GLN A 32 -4.39 0.46 12.90
N SER A 33 -5.27 1.44 12.72
CA SER A 33 -5.44 2.52 13.67
C SER A 33 -6.03 2.00 15.00
N PRO A 34 -5.76 2.66 16.14
CA PRO A 34 -6.28 2.25 17.45
C PRO A 34 -7.81 2.19 17.55
N ASP A 35 -8.51 2.96 16.71
CA ASP A 35 -9.98 3.01 16.62
C ASP A 35 -10.57 2.07 15.55
N GLY A 36 -9.71 1.36 14.81
CA GLY A 36 -10.11 0.43 13.75
C GLY A 36 -10.74 1.09 12.51
N GLN A 37 -10.70 2.42 12.39
CA GLN A 37 -11.31 3.15 11.27
C GLN A 37 -10.39 3.24 10.05
N TYR A 38 -9.10 2.96 10.21
CA TYR A 38 -8.10 3.12 9.17
C TYR A 38 -7.12 1.96 9.13
N GLU A 39 -6.61 1.68 7.93
CA GLU A 39 -5.58 0.69 7.67
C GLU A 39 -4.44 1.33 6.88
N LEU A 40 -3.22 1.21 7.37
CA LEU A 40 -2.01 1.62 6.68
C LEU A 40 -1.28 0.39 6.17
N VAL A 41 -1.13 0.30 4.85
CA VAL A 41 -0.50 -0.84 4.17
C VAL A 41 0.79 -0.41 3.53
N ILE A 42 1.88 -1.09 3.89
CA ILE A 42 3.19 -0.92 3.28
C ILE A 42 3.29 -1.87 2.11
N LYS A 43 3.60 -1.37 0.93
CA LYS A 43 3.73 -2.16 -0.30
C LYS A 43 5.11 -2.01 -0.89
N ASN A 44 5.65 -3.09 -1.44
CA ASN A 44 6.85 -3.00 -2.27
C ASN A 44 6.56 -2.15 -3.52
N GLU A 45 7.40 -1.17 -3.79
CA GLU A 45 7.33 -0.39 -5.02
C GLU A 45 7.81 -1.23 -6.22
N LYS A 46 8.80 -2.10 -5.98
CA LYS A 46 9.39 -2.98 -7.00
C LYS A 46 8.38 -4.04 -7.49
N GLY A 47 8.26 -4.16 -8.81
CA GLY A 47 7.53 -5.26 -9.45
C GLY A 47 8.28 -6.58 -9.27
N ILE A 48 7.59 -7.71 -9.50
CA ILE A 48 8.14 -9.08 -9.35
C ILE A 48 9.36 -9.36 -10.28
N PHE A 49 9.72 -8.41 -11.15
CA PHE A 49 10.85 -8.49 -12.09
C PHE A 49 11.84 -7.32 -11.97
N SER A 50 11.80 -6.54 -10.89
CA SER A 50 12.77 -5.47 -10.71
C SER A 50 14.15 -6.08 -10.42
N PRO A 51 15.20 -5.73 -11.19
CA PRO A 51 16.53 -6.28 -10.98
C PRO A 51 17.07 -5.86 -9.61
N THR A 52 17.51 -6.82 -8.81
CA THR A 52 18.33 -6.56 -7.62
C THR A 52 19.78 -6.47 -8.07
N MET A 53 20.35 -5.27 -8.13
CA MET A 53 21.78 -5.13 -8.40
C MET A 53 22.59 -5.63 -7.18
N PRO A 54 23.72 -6.31 -7.37
CA PRO A 54 24.63 -6.58 -6.26
C PRO A 54 25.08 -5.25 -5.64
N GLY A 55 24.78 -5.04 -4.35
CA GLY A 55 25.13 -3.81 -3.63
C GLY A 55 23.94 -2.88 -3.30
N ASP A 56 22.69 -3.26 -3.62
CA ASP A 56 21.47 -2.44 -3.43
C ASP A 56 21.03 -2.21 -1.96
N GLY A 57 21.93 -2.44 -0.99
CA GLY A 57 21.57 -2.53 0.43
C GLY A 57 20.75 -3.79 0.72
N GLY A 58 20.60 -4.13 2.00
CA GLY A 58 19.75 -5.27 2.40
C GLY A 58 18.27 -4.99 2.13
N ALA A 59 17.39 -5.88 2.57
CA ALA A 59 15.92 -5.71 2.44
C ALA A 59 15.36 -4.41 3.05
N GLY A 60 16.15 -3.71 3.87
CA GLY A 60 15.82 -2.39 4.44
C GLY A 60 15.87 -1.24 3.42
N SER A 61 16.78 -1.28 2.46
CA SER A 61 17.01 -0.20 1.47
C SER A 61 16.07 -0.27 0.26
N ILE A 62 15.02 -1.09 0.34
CA ILE A 62 14.02 -1.22 -0.71
C ILE A 62 13.01 -0.09 -0.54
N PRO A 63 12.74 0.72 -1.58
CA PRO A 63 11.72 1.74 -1.50
C PRO A 63 10.32 1.10 -1.45
N VAL A 64 9.45 1.70 -0.65
CA VAL A 64 8.11 1.19 -0.39
C VAL A 64 7.08 2.29 -0.56
N VAL A 65 5.87 1.89 -0.95
CA VAL A 65 4.70 2.77 -1.02
C VAL A 65 3.84 2.52 0.22
N VAL A 66 3.53 3.60 0.92
CA VAL A 66 2.60 3.58 2.05
C VAL A 66 1.21 3.94 1.54
N VAL A 67 0.22 3.09 1.80
CA VAL A 67 -1.16 3.26 1.35
C VAL A 67 -2.08 3.32 2.56
N LEU A 68 -2.77 4.45 2.73
CA LEU A 68 -3.82 4.60 3.72
C LEU A 68 -5.18 4.22 3.13
N LYS A 69 -5.93 3.39 3.84
CA LYS A 69 -7.31 3.01 3.51
C LYS A 69 -8.26 3.34 4.67
N ASP A 70 -9.53 3.58 4.35
CA ASP A 70 -10.62 3.65 5.33
C ASP A 70 -11.10 2.25 5.74
N ALA A 71 -12.06 2.21 6.67
CA ALA A 71 -12.71 1.01 7.16
C ALA A 71 -13.38 0.15 6.06
N ASP A 72 -13.78 0.76 4.94
CA ASP A 72 -14.36 0.08 3.79
C ASP A 72 -13.28 -0.46 2.82
N GLY A 73 -12.00 -0.22 3.12
CA GLY A 73 -10.87 -0.62 2.31
C GLY A 73 -10.62 0.29 1.10
N LYS A 74 -11.28 1.46 1.03
CA LYS A 74 -11.04 2.44 -0.02
C LYS A 74 -9.76 3.21 0.29
N VAL A 75 -8.90 3.34 -0.71
CA VAL A 75 -7.66 4.10 -0.60
C VAL A 75 -7.96 5.59 -0.47
N ILE A 76 -7.48 6.20 0.62
CA ILE A 76 -7.62 7.62 0.93
C ILE A 76 -6.37 8.39 0.49
N GLY A 77 -5.18 7.83 0.70
CA GLY A 77 -3.92 8.49 0.36
C GLY A 77 -2.77 7.50 0.12
N LYS A 78 -1.78 7.91 -0.65
CA LYS A 78 -0.59 7.11 -0.94
C LYS A 78 0.67 7.97 -0.89
N SER A 79 1.75 7.49 -0.27
CA SER A 79 3.02 8.23 -0.24
C SER A 79 3.53 8.56 -1.64
N SER A 80 3.27 7.70 -2.64
CA SER A 80 3.61 7.89 -4.05
C SER A 80 2.91 9.08 -4.73
N ASP A 81 1.90 9.68 -4.09
CA ASP A 81 1.22 10.87 -4.61
C ASP A 81 2.10 12.14 -4.47
N ASN A 82 3.21 12.05 -3.72
CA ASN A 82 4.27 13.06 -3.64
C ASN A 82 5.66 12.41 -3.67
N THR A 83 6.47 12.70 -4.70
CA THR A 83 7.81 12.09 -4.86
C THR A 83 8.80 12.51 -3.77
N ASP A 84 8.62 13.67 -3.14
CA ASP A 84 9.47 14.09 -2.02
C ASP A 84 9.19 13.24 -0.75
N CYS A 85 8.10 12.46 -0.80
CA CYS A 85 7.60 11.62 0.28
C CYS A 85 7.97 10.15 0.20
N ASP A 86 8.87 9.78 -0.71
CA ASP A 86 9.45 8.44 -0.81
C ASP A 86 10.10 8.01 0.51
N ILE A 87 10.03 6.70 0.79
CA ILE A 87 10.53 6.11 2.03
C ILE A 87 11.04 4.69 1.79
N PHE A 88 12.08 4.32 2.53
CA PHE A 88 12.63 2.97 2.53
C PHE A 88 11.99 2.11 3.61
N ASN A 89 11.98 0.79 3.38
CA ASN A 89 11.37 -0.19 4.28
C ASN A 89 11.93 -0.13 5.72
N ASP A 90 13.23 0.12 5.88
CA ASP A 90 13.87 0.25 7.21
C ASP A 90 13.58 1.58 7.93
N SER A 91 13.03 2.55 7.21
CA SER A 91 12.75 3.89 7.70
C SER A 91 11.28 4.05 8.13
N ILE A 92 10.48 2.99 7.99
CA ILE A 92 9.07 2.95 8.40
C ILE A 92 8.96 3.06 9.92
N GLU A 93 8.28 4.09 10.38
CA GLU A 93 7.95 4.32 11.78
C GLU A 93 6.49 4.77 11.86
N ILE A 94 5.62 3.90 12.40
CA ILE A 94 4.17 4.14 12.41
C ILE A 94 3.74 4.73 13.75
N GLU A 95 3.19 5.93 13.72
CA GLU A 95 2.54 6.56 14.87
C GLU A 95 1.19 7.15 14.46
N TRP A 96 0.13 6.68 15.11
CA TRP A 96 -1.23 7.17 14.89
C TRP A 96 -1.52 8.36 15.80
N ASP A 97 -1.65 9.53 15.20
CA ASP A 97 -2.04 10.76 15.88
C ASP A 97 -3.47 11.12 15.52
N ILE A 98 -4.40 10.32 16.07
CA ILE A 98 -5.85 10.46 15.83
C ILE A 98 -6.34 11.86 16.23
N LYS A 99 -5.73 12.46 17.25
CA LYS A 99 -6.12 13.78 17.75
C LYS A 99 -5.87 14.88 16.71
N ASN A 100 -4.78 14.79 15.96
CA ASN A 100 -4.46 15.72 14.87
C ASN A 100 -4.85 15.17 13.48
N GLU A 101 -5.64 14.10 13.44
CA GLU A 101 -6.16 13.50 12.21
C GLU A 101 -5.06 13.10 11.22
N GLN A 102 -3.94 12.56 11.72
CA GLN A 102 -2.81 12.17 10.88
C GLN A 102 -2.17 10.86 11.35
N VAL A 103 -1.47 10.20 10.43
CA VAL A 103 -0.60 9.07 10.72
C VAL A 103 0.80 9.39 10.23
N TRP A 104 1.77 9.24 11.12
CA TRP A 104 3.19 9.27 10.77
C TRP A 104 3.56 7.90 10.25
N TYR A 105 4.28 7.85 9.14
CA TYR A 105 4.79 6.60 8.58
C TYR A 105 6.31 6.57 8.43
N GLY A 106 6.96 7.67 8.81
CA GLY A 106 8.40 7.83 8.93
C GLY A 106 8.71 9.20 9.53
N ARG A 107 9.97 9.42 9.87
CA ARG A 107 10.39 10.71 10.44
C ARG A 107 10.08 11.87 9.49
N GLY A 108 9.24 12.80 9.94
CA GLY A 108 8.84 13.98 9.17
C GLY A 108 7.81 13.72 8.07
N LYS A 109 7.25 12.49 7.98
CA LYS A 109 6.37 12.10 6.88
C LYS A 109 5.01 11.66 7.41
N THR A 110 3.96 12.34 6.99
CA THR A 110 2.60 12.11 7.48
C THR A 110 1.60 11.94 6.34
N ILE A 111 0.49 11.26 6.65
CA ILE A 111 -0.72 11.23 5.81
C ILE A 111 -1.88 11.70 6.68
N ASN A 112 -2.65 12.68 6.21
CA ASN A 112 -3.87 13.09 6.87
C ASN A 112 -4.98 12.03 6.71
N LEU A 113 -5.60 11.63 7.82
CA LEU A 113 -6.53 10.50 7.89
C LEU A 113 -7.83 10.71 7.10
N LYS A 114 -8.26 11.97 6.95
CA LYS A 114 -9.53 12.30 6.28
C LYS A 114 -9.33 12.69 4.82
N THR A 115 -8.31 13.49 4.55
CA THR A 115 -8.07 14.06 3.22
C THR A 115 -7.12 13.20 2.39
N GLY A 116 -6.33 12.33 3.01
CA GLY A 116 -5.29 11.55 2.34
C GLY A 116 -4.07 12.36 1.90
N LYS A 117 -4.03 13.67 2.23
CA LYS A 117 -2.91 14.54 1.87
C LYS A 117 -1.63 14.03 2.54
N VAL A 118 -0.57 13.87 1.75
CA VAL A 118 0.75 13.46 2.20
C VAL A 118 1.64 14.69 2.39
N GLU A 119 2.33 14.75 3.53
CA GLU A 119 3.22 15.86 3.86
C GLU A 119 4.61 15.35 4.29
N CYS A 120 5.61 16.08 3.79
CA CYS A 120 7.05 15.98 3.99
C CYS A 120 7.59 17.42 3.86
#